data_AF-A0A6J5YUY4-F1
#
_entry.id   AF-A0A6J5YUY4-F1
#
_cell.length_a   1.000
_cell.length_b   1.000
_cell.length_c   1.000
_cell.angle_alpha   90.00
_cell.angle_beta   90.00
_cell.angle_gamma   90.00
#
_symmetry.space_group_name_H-M   'P 1'
#
loop_
_entity.id
_entity.type
_entity.pdbx_description
1 polymer ?
#
loop_
_entity_poly.entity_id
_entity_poly.type
_entity_poly.pdbx_seq_one_letter_code
_entity_poly.pdbx_strand_id
1 'polypeptide(L)'
;MIYRALAALPITAAAALLAAPAALATQEPISGEGTYGVADDRVVTMTGFIVIAFFPLFILCMSLLQWRLEKRKDARKVASKRLEAAAGDSWRSGW
;
A
#
# COMPACT_ATOMS: atom_id res chain seq x y z
N MET A 1 11.56 12.58 47.93
CA MET A 1 11.61 13.47 46.75
C MET A 1 11.25 12.75 45.44
N ILE A 2 11.73 11.51 45.20
CA ILE A 2 11.50 10.73 43.96
C ILE A 2 10.01 10.49 43.63
N TYR A 3 9.16 10.18 44.62
CA TYR A 3 7.72 9.97 44.41
C TYR A 3 6.98 11.21 43.86
N ARG A 4 7.42 12.42 44.23
CA ARG A 4 6.84 13.67 43.72
C ARG A 4 7.23 13.90 42.26
N ALA A 5 8.44 13.49 41.87
CA ALA A 5 8.90 13.56 40.48
C ALA A 5 8.17 12.53 39.59
N LEU A 6 7.95 11.32 40.11
CA LEU A 6 7.18 10.28 39.40
C LEU A 6 5.70 10.68 39.20
N ALA A 7 5.09 11.34 40.19
CA ALA A 7 3.72 11.85 40.08
C ALA A 7 3.59 13.10 39.20
N ALA A 8 4.67 13.90 39.07
CA ALA A 8 4.69 15.09 38.24
C ALA A 8 4.77 14.75 36.74
N LEU A 9 5.41 13.63 36.38
CA LEU A 9 5.65 13.21 34.99
C LEU A 9 4.37 13.05 34.14
N PRO A 10 3.28 12.39 34.60
CA PRO A 10 2.05 12.32 33.82
C PRO A 10 1.36 13.68 33.69
N ILE A 11 1.50 14.56 34.69
CA ILE A 11 0.89 15.89 34.70
C ILE A 11 1.61 16.80 33.70
N THR A 12 2.94 16.78 33.65
CA THR A 12 3.70 17.51 32.63
C THR A 12 3.47 16.93 31.23
N ALA A 13 3.35 15.61 31.08
CA ALA A 13 2.98 15.01 29.80
C ALA A 13 1.59 15.43 29.33
N ALA A 14 0.59 15.43 30.22
CA ALA A 14 -0.76 15.89 29.92
C ALA A 14 -0.80 17.38 29.58
N ALA A 15 -0.08 18.21 30.35
CA ALA A 15 0.07 19.64 30.06
C ALA A 15 0.76 19.89 28.71
N ALA A 16 1.78 19.11 28.36
CA ALA A 16 2.45 19.18 27.07
C ALA A 16 1.52 18.76 25.91
N LEU A 17 0.70 17.71 26.09
CA LEU A 17 -0.30 17.31 25.10
C LEU A 17 -1.38 18.38 24.90
N LEU A 18 -1.83 19.01 25.98
CA LEU A 18 -2.83 20.09 25.92
C LEU A 18 -2.25 21.37 25.29
N ALA A 19 -0.96 21.64 25.48
CA ALA A 19 -0.25 22.77 24.89
C ALA A 19 0.25 22.48 23.46
N ALA A 20 0.28 21.22 23.02
CA ALA A 20 0.80 20.82 21.71
C ALA A 20 0.09 21.52 20.54
N PRO A 21 -1.25 21.66 20.50
CA PRO A 21 -1.92 22.40 19.43
C PRO A 21 -1.50 23.87 19.39
N ALA A 22 -1.37 24.53 20.54
CA ALA A 22 -0.95 25.92 20.62
C ALA A 22 0.53 26.13 20.24
N ALA A 23 1.40 25.16 20.55
CA ALA A 23 2.81 25.18 20.18
C ALA A 23 3.05 24.86 18.71
N LEU A 24 2.21 24.03 18.09
CA LEU A 24 2.30 23.67 16.67
C LEU A 24 1.50 24.63 15.77
N ALA A 25 0.59 25.43 16.33
CA ALA A 25 -0.20 26.44 15.62
C ALA A 25 0.57 27.71 15.24
N THR A 26 1.86 27.85 15.58
CA THR A 26 2.68 29.02 15.19
C THR A 26 3.11 29.01 13.71
N GLN A 27 2.70 28.01 12.93
CA GLN A 27 2.83 28.03 11.49
C GLN A 27 1.62 28.75 10.90
N GLU A 28 1.68 30.09 10.87
CA GLU A 28 0.84 30.86 9.95
C GLU A 28 1.34 30.61 8.50
N PRO A 29 0.45 30.26 7.56
CA PRO A 29 -1.00 30.24 7.69
C PRO A 29 -1.53 28.85 8.11
N ILE A 30 -2.64 28.83 8.85
CA ILE A 30 -3.50 27.65 9.06
C ILE A 30 -4.24 27.36 7.75
N SER A 31 -3.49 27.03 6.72
CA SER A 31 -4.03 26.54 5.48
C SER A 31 -3.67 25.06 5.44
N GLY A 32 -4.66 24.21 5.13
CA GLY A 32 -4.53 22.74 5.05
C GLY A 32 -3.60 22.26 3.92
N GLU A 33 -2.59 23.07 3.64
CA GLU A 33 -1.47 22.87 2.75
C GLU A 33 -0.63 21.76 3.37
N GLY A 34 -0.80 20.53 2.88
CA GLY A 34 0.18 19.49 3.17
C GLY A 34 1.58 19.91 2.68
N THR A 35 2.52 18.96 2.62
CA THR A 35 3.89 19.22 2.15
C THR A 35 4.01 19.77 0.72
N TYR A 36 2.89 19.90 0.00
CA TYR A 36 2.78 20.40 -1.37
C TYR A 36 2.49 21.92 -1.44
N GLY A 37 2.09 22.57 -0.35
CA GLY A 37 1.66 23.98 -0.35
C GLY A 37 0.20 24.17 -0.78
N VAL A 38 -0.20 25.42 -1.08
CA VAL A 38 -1.54 25.76 -1.62
C VAL A 38 -1.85 24.92 -2.86
N ALA A 39 -2.84 24.03 -2.74
CA ALA A 39 -3.35 23.28 -3.87
C ALA A 39 -4.16 24.21 -4.79
N ASP A 40 -3.51 24.73 -5.83
CA ASP A 40 -4.15 25.51 -6.87
C ASP A 40 -5.13 24.63 -7.69
N ASP A 41 -6.16 25.24 -8.28
CA ASP A 41 -7.24 24.56 -9.02
C ASP A 41 -6.69 23.67 -10.15
N ARG A 42 -5.60 24.12 -10.78
CA ARG A 42 -4.87 23.36 -11.79
C ARG A 42 -4.30 22.04 -11.24
N VAL A 43 -3.71 22.07 -10.05
CA VAL A 43 -3.09 20.90 -9.42
C VAL A 43 -4.17 19.88 -9.09
N VAL A 44 -5.27 20.33 -8.49
CA VAL A 44 -6.40 19.47 -8.11
C VAL A 44 -7.00 18.81 -9.35
N THR A 45 -7.22 19.61 -10.41
CA THR A 45 -7.81 19.12 -11.67
C THR A 45 -6.91 18.10 -12.36
N MET A 46 -5.61 18.39 -12.49
CA MET A 46 -4.66 17.45 -13.11
C MET A 46 -4.50 16.17 -12.29
N THR A 47 -4.51 16.27 -10.96
CA THR A 47 -4.48 15.11 -10.07
C THR A 47 -5.73 14.24 -10.27
N GLY A 48 -6.90 14.86 -10.40
CA GLY A 48 -8.14 14.16 -10.73
C GLY A 48 -8.03 13.37 -12.04
N PHE A 49 -7.51 13.98 -13.10
CA PHE A 49 -7.30 13.28 -14.39
C PHE A 49 -6.31 12.11 -14.28
N ILE A 50 -5.24 12.26 -13.50
CA ILE A 50 -4.29 11.18 -13.25
C ILE A 50 -5.00 10.00 -12.59
N VAL A 51 -5.81 10.24 -11.56
CA VAL A 51 -6.55 9.18 -10.85
C VAL A 51 -7.55 8.48 -11.78
N ILE A 52 -8.30 9.25 -12.58
CA ILE A 52 -9.27 8.71 -13.56
C ILE A 52 -8.56 7.82 -14.59
N ALA A 53 -7.39 8.23 -15.08
CA ALA A 53 -6.63 7.45 -16.06
C ALA A 53 -5.88 6.27 -15.43
N PHE A 54 -5.44 6.40 -14.18
CA PHE A 54 -4.62 5.40 -13.49
C PHE A 54 -5.37 4.08 -13.29
N PHE A 55 -6.60 4.11 -12.80
CA PHE A 55 -7.37 2.90 -12.53
C PHE A 55 -7.58 1.99 -13.75
N PRO A 56 -8.12 2.47 -14.89
CA PRO A 56 -8.31 1.63 -16.06
C PRO A 56 -6.97 1.13 -16.62
N LEU A 57 -5.93 1.96 -16.63
CA LEU A 57 -4.61 1.55 -17.06
C LEU A 57 -4.03 0.46 -16.16
N PHE A 58 -4.15 0.62 -14.84
CA PHE A 58 -3.69 -0.35 -13.86
C PHE A 58 -4.43 -1.69 -14.00
N ILE A 59 -5.76 -1.66 -14.13
CA ILE A 59 -6.57 -2.87 -14.34
C ILE A 59 -6.14 -3.58 -15.64
N LEU A 60 -5.94 -2.82 -16.72
CA LEU A 60 -5.45 -3.38 -17.98
C LEU A 60 -4.07 -4.03 -17.82
N CYS A 61 -3.13 -3.33 -17.20
CA CYS A 61 -1.78 -3.85 -16.94
C CYS A 61 -1.81 -5.12 -16.09
N MET A 62 -2.60 -5.14 -15.01
CA MET A 62 -2.75 -6.32 -14.16
C MET A 62 -3.41 -7.47 -14.90
N SER A 63 -4.43 -7.21 -15.72
CA SER A 63 -5.11 -8.23 -16.52
C SER A 63 -4.18 -8.87 -17.55
N LEU A 64 -3.37 -8.06 -18.25
CA LEU A 64 -2.37 -8.55 -19.20
C LEU A 64 -1.26 -9.34 -18.49
N LEU A 65 -0.85 -8.90 -17.31
CA LEU A 65 0.15 -9.60 -16.50
C LEU A 65 -0.38 -10.96 -16.03
N GLN A 66 -1.61 -11.01 -15.51
CA GLN A 66 -2.30 -12.25 -15.13
C GLN A 66 -2.41 -13.20 -16.32
N TRP A 67 -2.84 -12.71 -17.48
CA TRP A 67 -2.94 -13.51 -18.70
C TRP A 67 -1.60 -14.13 -19.12
N ARG A 68 -0.52 -13.36 -19.06
CA ARG A 68 0.83 -13.85 -19.36
C ARG A 68 1.28 -14.94 -18.38
N LEU A 69 0.96 -14.79 -17.10
CA LEU A 69 1.29 -15.76 -16.06
C LEU A 69 0.48 -17.05 -16.22
N GLU A 70 -0.82 -16.96 -16.51
CA GLU A 70 -1.68 -18.13 -16.74
C GLU A 70 -1.19 -18.94 -17.94
N LYS A 71 -0.83 -18.27 -19.05
CA LYS A 71 -0.21 -18.94 -20.21
C LYS A 71 1.04 -19.73 -19.86
N ARG A 72 1.92 -19.18 -19.03
CA ARG A 72 3.14 -19.88 -18.59
C ARG A 72 2.81 -21.07 -17.70
N LYS A 73 1.85 -20.92 -16.81
CA LYS A 73 1.38 -21.97 -15.90
C LYS A 73 0.73 -23.11 -16.68
N ASP A 74 -0.10 -22.80 -17.67
CA ASP A 74 -0.75 -23.79 -18.51
C ASP A 74 0.23 -24.53 -19.40
N ALA A 75 1.23 -23.85 -19.97
CA ALA A 75 2.32 -24.52 -20.69
C ALA A 75 3.06 -25.54 -19.81
N ARG A 76 3.32 -25.20 -18.54
CA ARG A 76 3.94 -26.11 -17.57
C ARG A 76 3.04 -27.30 -17.21
N LYS A 77 1.75 -27.06 -16.99
CA LYS A 77 0.76 -28.13 -16.72
C LYS A 77 0.61 -29.08 -17.90
N VAL A 78 0.63 -28.57 -19.13
CA VAL A 78 0.56 -29.41 -20.34
C VAL A 78 1.81 -30.28 -20.44
N ALA A 79 2.99 -29.72 -20.15
CA ALA A 79 4.22 -30.49 -20.12
C ALA A 79 4.19 -31.59 -19.04
N SER A 80 3.76 -31.27 -17.80
CA SER A 80 3.66 -32.27 -16.73
C SER A 80 2.66 -33.37 -17.06
N LYS A 81 1.47 -33.02 -17.56
CA LYS A 81 0.47 -34.02 -17.98
C LYS A 81 0.97 -34.92 -19.11
N ARG A 82 1.75 -34.39 -20.05
CA ARG A 82 2.38 -35.20 -21.11
C ARG A 82 3.40 -36.17 -20.54
N LEU A 83 4.20 -35.74 -19.57
CA LEU A 83 5.16 -36.61 -18.87
C LEU A 83 4.44 -37.69 -18.06
N GLU A 84 3.38 -37.34 -17.33
CA GLU A 84 2.54 -38.31 -16.58
C GLU A 84 1.89 -39.33 -17.52
N ALA A 85 1.32 -38.86 -18.64
CA ALA A 85 0.72 -39.74 -19.65
C ALA A 85 1.75 -40.65 -20.32
N ALA A 86 2.96 -40.16 -20.59
CA ALA A 86 4.06 -40.93 -21.17
C ALA A 86 4.69 -41.92 -20.17
N ALA A 87 4.72 -41.56 -18.88
CA ALA A 87 5.18 -42.45 -17.81
C ALA A 87 4.22 -43.63 -17.60
N GLY A 88 2.94 -43.47 -17.92
CA GLY A 88 1.95 -44.56 -17.90
C GLY A 88 1.92 -45.33 -16.57
N ASP A 89 1.40 -46.56 -16.60
CA ASP A 89 1.27 -47.45 -15.44
C ASP A 89 2.61 -47.80 -14.77
N SER A 90 3.74 -47.54 -15.44
CA SER A 90 5.10 -47.85 -14.92
C SER A 90 5.50 -47.02 -13.71
N TRP A 91 4.87 -45.86 -13.49
CA TRP A 91 5.07 -45.04 -12.28
C TRP A 91 4.09 -45.38 -11.14
N ARG A 92 3.00 -46.10 -11.43
CA ARG A 92 1.99 -46.53 -10.44
C ARG A 92 2.22 -47.95 -9.92
N SER A 93 3.12 -48.74 -10.52
CA SER A 93 3.54 -50.06 -10.01
C SER A 93 4.57 -49.92 -8.88
N GLY A 94 4.15 -49.28 -7.79
CA GLY A 94 4.92 -49.13 -6.57
C GLY A 94 4.66 -50.24 -5.54
N TRP A 95 4.52 -51.49 -5.98
CA TRP A 95 4.72 -52.76 -5.25
C TRP A 95 4.97 -53.86 -6.28
#